data_AF-A0AAU9NWZ7-F1
#
_entry.id   AF-A0AAU9NWZ7-F1
#
_cell.length_a   1.000
_cell.length_b   1.000
_cell.length_c   1.000
_cell.angle_alpha   90.00
_cell.angle_beta   90.00
_cell.angle_gamma   90.00
#
_symmetry.space_group_name_H-M   'P 1'
#
loop_
_entity.id
_entity.type
_entity.pdbx_description
1 polymer ?
#
loop_
_entity_poly.entity_id
_entity_poly.type
_entity_poly.pdbx_seq_one_letter_code
_entity_poly.pdbx_strand_id
1 'polypeptide(L)'
;MWGTFWVWDARLTSVLISFLIYMGALRFQKLPIEPAPISIRAGPIDIPIIKSSVNWWNTSHQPGSISRYGTSIHVPMPIPILSNFANSPFSTRILFVLETRLLIPSFLESPLTEEIEAQEGIPKPSSLAESLCIHG
;
A
#
# COMPACT_ATOMS: atom_id res chain seq x y z
N MET A 1 36.13 -0.40 8.54
CA MET A 1 37.14 -0.02 9.54
C MET A 1 36.54 -0.20 10.92
N TRP A 2 37.06 -1.11 11.73
CA TRP A 2 36.59 -1.36 13.09
C TRP A 2 37.55 -0.64 14.05
N GLY A 3 37.03 0.21 14.93
CA GLY A 3 37.85 0.93 15.93
C GLY A 3 37.49 2.41 16.15
N THR A 4 36.56 2.98 15.38
CA THR A 4 36.14 4.38 15.52
C THR A 4 34.64 4.47 15.77
N PHE A 5 34.26 4.76 17.01
CA PHE A 5 32.86 4.90 17.47
C PHE A 5 32.28 6.30 17.20
N TRP A 6 33.11 7.23 16.74
CA TRP A 6 32.74 8.60 16.33
C TRP A 6 32.82 8.80 14.81
N VAL A 7 32.60 7.74 14.02
CA VAL A 7 32.47 7.90 12.57
C VAL A 7 31.02 8.20 12.22
N TRP A 8 30.79 9.44 11.81
CA TRP A 8 29.56 9.86 11.16
C TRP A 8 29.56 9.36 9.71
N ASP A 9 29.25 8.09 9.52
CA ASP A 9 28.94 7.58 8.18
C ASP A 9 27.56 8.08 7.74
N ALA A 10 27.39 8.32 6.43
CA ALA A 10 26.18 8.85 5.83
C ALA A 10 24.93 7.98 6.13
N ARG A 11 25.14 6.69 6.43
CA ARG A 11 24.10 5.73 6.82
C ARG A 11 23.59 5.96 8.24
N LEU A 12 24.48 6.24 9.19
CA LEU A 12 24.09 6.53 10.58
C LEU A 12 23.42 7.90 10.67
N THR A 13 23.91 8.89 9.93
CA THR A 13 23.28 10.21 9.86
C THR A 13 21.90 10.14 9.21
N SER A 14 21.71 9.38 8.13
CA SER A 14 20.40 9.25 7.50
C SER A 14 19.39 8.54 8.40
N VAL A 15 19.78 7.47 9.10
CA VAL A 15 18.93 6.78 10.08
C VAL A 15 18.56 7.71 11.25
N LEU A 16 19.51 8.51 11.75
CA LEU A 16 19.23 9.51 12.80
C LEU A 16 18.25 10.59 12.32
N ILE A 17 18.43 11.09 11.10
CA ILE A 17 17.53 12.09 10.50
C ILE A 17 16.14 11.51 10.29
N SER A 18 16.02 10.29 9.75
CA SER A 18 14.75 9.58 9.63
C SER A 18 14.09 9.34 10.99
N PHE A 19 14.88 9.04 12.02
CA PHE A 19 14.38 8.87 13.38
C PHE A 19 13.79 10.17 13.95
N LEU A 20 14.46 11.32 13.73
CA LEU A 20 13.95 12.62 14.17
C LEU A 20 12.67 13.04 13.42
N ILE A 21 12.61 12.80 12.10
CA ILE A 21 11.40 13.05 11.30
C ILE A 21 10.25 12.15 11.77
N TYR A 22 10.52 10.87 12.05
CA TYR A 22 9.52 9.93 12.57
C TYR A 22 8.96 10.37 13.93
N MET A 23 9.81 10.81 14.85
CA MET A 23 9.38 11.36 16.15
C MET A 23 8.53 12.64 15.97
N GLY A 24 8.89 13.50 15.01
CA GLY A 24 8.09 14.65 14.62
C GLY A 24 6.70 14.26 14.09
N ALA A 25 6.64 13.25 13.22
CA ALA A 25 5.38 12.75 12.66
C ALA A 25 4.45 12.14 13.73
N LEU A 26 5.00 11.39 14.70
CA LEU A 26 4.23 10.87 15.84
C LEU A 26 3.63 11.98 16.70
N ARG A 27 4.35 13.10 16.86
CA ARG A 27 3.84 14.27 17.57
C ARG A 27 2.73 14.98 16.78
N PHE A 28 2.87 15.04 15.46
CA PHE A 28 1.93 15.70 14.56
C PHE A 28 0.56 14.99 14.51
N GLN A 29 0.52 13.66 14.65
CA GLN A 29 -0.73 12.89 14.73
C GLN A 29 -1.60 13.25 15.95
N LYS A 30 -1.03 13.86 16.99
CA LYS A 30 -1.78 14.28 18.19
C LYS A 30 -2.40 15.67 18.06
N LEU A 31 -2.16 16.38 16.96
CA LEU A 31 -2.75 17.69 16.70
C LEU A 31 -4.12 17.53 16.03
N PRO A 32 -5.15 18.28 16.43
CA PRO A 32 -6.52 18.19 15.88
C PRO A 32 -6.66 18.89 14.51
N ILE A 33 -5.58 18.96 13.73
CA ILE A 33 -5.57 19.51 12.38
C ILE A 33 -5.73 18.34 11.43
N GLU A 34 -6.74 18.36 10.56
CA GLU A 34 -6.88 17.36 9.48
C GLU A 34 -5.70 17.50 8.50
N PRO A 35 -4.65 16.65 8.61
CA PRO A 35 -3.42 16.84 7.85
C PRO A 35 -3.50 16.13 6.48
N ALA A 36 -4.66 15.58 6.14
CA ALA A 36 -4.86 14.65 5.03
C ALA A 36 -4.34 15.19 3.68
N PRO A 37 -4.58 16.46 3.28
CA PRO A 37 -4.13 16.94 1.97
C PRO A 37 -2.61 17.09 1.88
N ILE A 38 -1.95 17.44 2.98
CA ILE A 38 -0.51 17.76 3.03
C ILE A 38 0.31 16.48 3.17
N SER A 39 -0.15 15.56 4.01
CA SER A 39 0.54 14.28 4.24
C SER A 39 0.56 13.40 2.98
N ILE A 40 -0.49 13.44 2.15
CA ILE A 40 -0.56 12.71 0.87
C ILE A 40 0.46 13.24 -0.15
N ARG A 41 0.76 14.55 -0.12
CA ARG A 41 1.72 15.16 -1.04
C ARG A 41 3.17 14.98 -0.60
N ALA A 42 3.42 14.88 0.70
CA ALA A 42 4.77 14.72 1.25
C ALA A 42 5.38 13.34 0.92
N GLY A 43 4.58 12.26 0.97
CA GLY A 43 5.05 10.89 0.74
C GLY A 43 5.79 10.67 -0.59
N PRO A 44 5.23 11.09 -1.75
CA PRO A 44 5.88 10.92 -3.05
C PRO A 44 7.18 11.72 -3.21
N ILE A 45 7.34 12.84 -2.48
CA ILE A 45 8.53 13.69 -2.53
C ILE A 45 9.66 13.08 -1.69
N ASP A 46 9.32 12.40 -0.61
CA ASP A 46 10.28 11.80 0.32
C ASP A 46 11.04 10.60 -0.30
N ILE A 47 10.36 9.77 -1.08
CA ILE A 47 10.95 8.59 -1.76
C ILE A 47 12.16 8.92 -2.65
N PRO A 48 12.10 9.88 -3.61
CA PRO A 48 13.25 10.22 -4.45
C PRO A 48 14.37 10.91 -3.66
N ILE A 49 14.07 11.66 -2.60
CA ILE A 49 15.06 12.30 -1.74
C ILE A 49 15.88 11.24 -1.00
N ILE A 50 15.23 10.27 -0.37
CA ILE A 50 15.90 9.16 0.32
C ILE A 50 16.72 8.33 -0.67
N LYS A 51 16.15 8.00 -1.84
CA LYS A 51 16.84 7.22 -2.88
C LYS A 51 18.10 7.92 -3.40
N SER A 52 18.01 9.23 -3.63
CA SER A 52 19.11 10.03 -4.19
C SER A 52 20.16 10.39 -3.14
N SER A 53 19.75 10.50 -1.88
CA SER A 53 20.65 10.75 -0.74
C SER A 53 21.79 9.73 -0.65
N VAL A 54 21.54 8.47 -1.01
CA VAL A 54 22.56 7.40 -1.00
C VAL A 54 23.62 7.60 -2.09
N ASN A 55 23.23 8.12 -3.26
CA ASN A 55 24.16 8.35 -4.37
C ASN A 55 24.98 9.63 -4.19
N TRP A 56 24.43 10.62 -3.48
CA TRP A 56 25.06 11.94 -3.31
C TRP A 56 26.10 11.98 -2.19
N TRP A 57 25.93 11.19 -1.11
CA TRP A 57 26.76 11.33 0.08
C TRP A 57 27.74 10.18 0.35
N ASN A 58 27.58 9.02 -0.29
CA ASN A 58 28.60 7.98 -0.25
C ASN A 58 28.35 6.96 -1.36
N THR A 59 29.05 7.09 -2.50
CA THR A 59 28.94 6.19 -3.64
C THR A 59 29.14 4.76 -3.16
N SER A 60 28.05 3.99 -3.08
CA SER A 60 28.07 2.66 -2.50
C SER A 60 29.15 1.82 -3.17
N HIS A 61 29.99 1.18 -2.34
CA HIS A 61 31.15 0.37 -2.76
C HIS A 61 30.78 -0.76 -3.73
N GLN A 62 29.48 -1.09 -3.81
CA GLN A 62 28.92 -2.01 -4.76
C GLN A 62 27.84 -1.26 -5.57
N PRO A 63 28.06 -1.03 -6.87
CA PRO A 63 27.06 -0.37 -7.72
C PRO A 63 25.78 -1.21 -7.75
N GLY A 64 24.64 -0.54 -7.91
CA GLY A 64 23.34 -1.22 -8.00
C GLY A 64 23.36 -2.26 -9.11
N SER A 65 23.01 -3.51 -8.77
CA SER A 65 23.09 -4.65 -9.68
C SER A 65 22.13 -4.56 -10.89
N ILE A 66 21.20 -3.61 -10.87
CA ILE A 66 20.24 -3.31 -11.94
C ILE A 66 20.45 -1.85 -12.35
N SER A 67 21.08 -1.65 -13.51
CA SER A 67 21.34 -0.36 -14.13
C SER A 67 20.66 -0.29 -15.50
N ARG A 68 20.35 0.92 -15.99
CA ARG A 68 19.81 1.11 -17.36
C ARG A 68 20.76 0.64 -18.47
N TYR A 69 22.03 0.40 -18.13
CA TYR A 69 23.09 0.00 -19.06
C TYR A 69 23.50 -1.47 -18.94
N GLY A 70 22.87 -2.26 -18.05
CA GLY A 70 23.15 -3.68 -17.89
C GLY A 70 22.84 -4.23 -16.49
N THR A 71 22.64 -5.54 -16.39
CA THR A 71 22.46 -6.25 -15.12
C THR A 71 23.73 -7.00 -14.74
N SER A 72 24.35 -6.66 -13.61
CA SER A 72 25.49 -7.42 -13.05
C SER A 72 25.05 -8.67 -12.29
N ILE A 73 23.79 -9.09 -12.49
CA ILE A 73 23.15 -10.23 -11.84
C ILE A 73 23.35 -11.47 -12.72
N HIS A 74 23.70 -12.60 -12.10
CA HIS A 74 23.81 -13.88 -12.78
C HIS A 74 22.47 -14.25 -13.45
N VAL A 75 22.50 -14.68 -14.72
CA VAL A 75 21.35 -14.90 -15.62
C VAL A 75 20.14 -15.67 -15.03
N PRO A 76 20.27 -16.63 -14.09
CA PRO A 76 19.10 -17.32 -13.52
C PRO A 76 18.37 -16.57 -12.38
N MET A 77 18.98 -15.55 -11.77
CA MET A 77 18.41 -14.83 -10.62
C MET A 77 17.30 -13.79 -10.94
N PRO A 78 17.19 -13.14 -12.12
CA PRO A 78 16.11 -12.20 -12.40
C PRO A 78 14.75 -12.88 -12.64
N ILE A 79 14.72 -14.16 -13.04
CA ILE A 79 13.49 -14.92 -13.29
C ILE A 79 12.57 -14.97 -12.06
N PRO A 80 13.03 -15.39 -10.86
CA PRO A 80 12.17 -15.40 -9.68
C PRO A 80 11.78 -14.00 -9.22
N ILE A 81 12.62 -12.98 -9.41
CA ILE A 81 12.32 -11.59 -9.02
C ILE A 81 11.17 -11.04 -9.87
N LEU A 82 11.25 -11.21 -11.19
CA LEU A 82 10.24 -10.73 -12.12
C LEU A 82 8.93 -11.52 -11.96
N SER A 83 9.02 -12.84 -11.71
CA SER A 83 7.87 -13.69 -11.41
C SER A 83 7.12 -13.21 -10.17
N ASN A 84 7.82 -12.93 -9.05
CA ASN A 84 7.19 -12.41 -7.84
C ASN A 84 6.55 -11.03 -8.05
N PHE A 85 7.22 -10.14 -8.79
CA PHE A 85 6.67 -8.81 -9.09
C PHE A 85 5.41 -8.88 -9.96
N ALA A 86 5.38 -9.80 -10.94
CA ALA A 86 4.21 -10.04 -11.78
C ALA A 86 3.05 -10.70 -11.01
N ASN A 87 3.34 -11.56 -10.04
CA ASN A 87 2.32 -12.26 -9.25
C ASN A 87 1.69 -11.40 -8.14
N SER A 88 2.42 -10.39 -7.65
CA SER A 88 1.95 -9.47 -6.60
C SER A 88 0.60 -8.79 -6.91
N PRO A 89 0.38 -8.15 -8.08
CA PRO A 89 -0.91 -7.53 -8.41
C PRO A 89 -2.05 -8.54 -8.61
N PHE A 90 -1.73 -9.79 -8.98
CA PHE A 90 -2.72 -10.86 -9.11
C PHE A 90 -3.26 -11.26 -7.73
N SER A 91 -2.36 -11.46 -6.76
CA SER A 91 -2.73 -11.81 -5.38
C SER A 91 -3.52 -10.70 -4.69
N THR A 92 -3.10 -9.43 -4.82
CA THR A 92 -3.80 -8.30 -4.19
C THR A 92 -5.18 -8.06 -4.80
N ARG A 93 -5.32 -8.23 -6.12
CA ARG A 93 -6.62 -8.13 -6.80
C ARG A 93 -7.59 -9.24 -6.36
N ILE A 94 -7.10 -10.46 -6.16
CA ILE A 94 -7.90 -11.57 -5.65
C ILE A 94 -8.36 -11.28 -4.21
N LEU A 95 -7.46 -10.80 -3.35
CA LEU A 95 -7.81 -10.44 -1.98
C LEU A 95 -8.86 -9.33 -1.91
N PHE A 96 -8.73 -8.29 -2.74
CA PHE A 96 -9.70 -7.21 -2.84
C PHE A 96 -11.09 -7.71 -3.33
N VAL A 97 -11.12 -8.61 -4.32
CA VAL A 97 -12.37 -9.22 -4.78
C VAL A 97 -12.97 -10.12 -3.69
N LEU A 98 -12.16 -10.90 -2.97
CA LEU A 98 -12.66 -11.77 -1.90
C LEU A 98 -13.24 -10.94 -0.74
N GLU A 99 -12.55 -9.88 -0.33
CA GLU A 99 -12.99 -8.97 0.72
C GLU A 99 -14.32 -8.29 0.35
N THR A 100 -14.41 -7.77 -0.88
CA THR A 100 -15.67 -7.17 -1.36
C THR A 100 -16.80 -8.20 -1.51
N ARG A 101 -16.52 -9.42 -1.99
CA ARG A 101 -17.53 -10.48 -2.21
C ARG A 101 -18.03 -11.14 -0.92
N LEU A 102 -17.25 -11.17 0.15
CA LEU A 102 -17.69 -11.66 1.46
C LEU A 102 -18.40 -10.57 2.29
N LEU A 103 -18.07 -9.30 2.03
CA LEU A 103 -18.71 -8.15 2.67
C LEU A 103 -20.10 -7.84 2.10
N ILE A 104 -20.35 -8.09 0.81
CA ILE A 104 -21.66 -7.83 0.17
C ILE A 104 -22.80 -8.68 0.78
N PRO A 105 -22.67 -10.01 0.94
CA PRO A 105 -23.72 -10.84 1.54
C PRO A 105 -24.02 -10.44 2.98
N SER A 106 -22.98 -10.14 3.78
CA SER A 106 -23.17 -9.74 5.18
C SER A 106 -23.84 -8.38 5.33
N PHE A 107 -23.66 -7.47 4.37
CA PHE A 107 -24.43 -6.21 4.32
C PHE A 107 -25.90 -6.46 3.95
N LEU A 108 -26.16 -7.35 2.98
CA LEU A 108 -27.52 -7.72 2.59
C LEU A 108 -28.30 -8.42 3.71
N GLU A 109 -27.62 -9.21 4.53
CA GLU A 109 -28.20 -9.92 5.70
C GLU A 109 -28.26 -9.06 6.97
N SER A 110 -27.82 -7.80 6.91
CA SER A 110 -27.85 -6.90 8.06
C SER A 110 -29.29 -6.44 8.37
N PRO A 111 -29.64 -6.21 9.64
CA PRO A 111 -30.98 -5.74 10.04
C PRO A 111 -31.38 -4.40 9.42
N LEU A 112 -30.44 -3.67 8.81
CA LEU A 112 -30.72 -2.45 8.05
C LEU A 112 -31.50 -2.73 6.75
N THR A 113 -31.38 -3.91 6.14
CA THR A 113 -32.19 -4.28 4.97
C THR A 113 -33.67 -4.37 5.34
N GLU A 114 -34.01 -4.88 6.53
CA GLU A 114 -35.40 -4.90 6.99
C GLU A 114 -35.93 -3.51 7.32
N GLU A 115 -35.09 -2.62 7.87
CA GLU A 115 -35.47 -1.22 8.10
C GLU A 115 -35.68 -0.46 6.79
N ILE A 116 -34.85 -0.69 5.76
CA ILE A 116 -35.00 -0.07 4.43
C ILE A 116 -36.22 -0.65 3.70
N GLU A 117 -36.45 -1.97 3.73
CA GLU A 117 -37.66 -2.59 3.16
C GLU A 117 -38.94 -2.11 3.86
N ALA A 118 -38.90 -1.93 5.19
CA ALA A 118 -40.02 -1.40 5.96
C ALA A 118 -40.31 0.09 5.68
N GLN A 119 -39.30 0.85 5.23
CA GLN A 119 -39.46 2.25 4.85
C GLN A 119 -39.84 2.44 3.37
N GLU A 120 -39.41 1.56 2.47
CA GLU A 120 -39.56 1.75 1.02
C GLU A 120 -40.64 0.85 0.37
N GLY A 121 -41.18 -0.16 1.07
CA GLY A 121 -42.26 -1.01 0.54
C GLY A 121 -41.86 -1.81 -0.71
N ILE A 122 -40.57 -2.12 -0.86
CA ILE A 122 -40.03 -2.87 -2.00
C ILE A 122 -40.30 -4.36 -1.79
N PRO A 123 -41.00 -5.05 -2.72
CA PRO A 123 -41.26 -6.48 -2.60
C PRO A 123 -39.99 -7.32 -2.85
N LYS A 124 -39.76 -8.34 -2.01
CA LYS A 124 -38.61 -9.25 -2.06
C LYS A 124 -38.37 -9.82 -3.48
N PRO A 125 -37.10 -9.98 -3.92
CA PRO A 125 -36.77 -10.46 -5.26
C PRO A 125 -37.33 -11.86 -5.56
N SER A 126 -37.65 -12.66 -4.55
CA SER A 126 -38.32 -13.96 -4.71
C SER A 126 -39.77 -13.85 -5.19
N SER A 127 -40.52 -12.82 -4.79
CA SER A 127 -41.93 -12.66 -5.22
C SER A 127 -42.05 -12.13 -6.65
N LEU A 128 -41.05 -11.39 -7.13
CA LEU A 128 -41.00 -10.93 -8.52
C LEU A 128 -40.72 -12.08 -9.50
N ALA A 129 -40.01 -13.13 -9.08
CA ALA A 129 -39.79 -14.33 -9.88
C ALA A 129 -41.09 -15.14 -10.09
N GLU A 130 -41.93 -15.26 -9.06
CA GLU A 130 -43.24 -15.93 -9.18
C GLU A 130 -44.23 -15.15 -10.04
N SER A 131 -44.28 -13.82 -9.94
CA SER A 131 -45.20 -13.01 -10.76
C SER A 131 -44.85 -13.01 -12.26
N LEU A 132 -43.58 -13.20 -12.62
CA LEU A 132 -43.15 -13.30 -14.02
C LEU A 132 -43.42 -14.69 -14.63
N CYS A 133 -43.44 -15.76 -13.82
CA CYS A 133 -43.80 -17.10 -14.28
C CYS A 133 -45.30 -17.30 -14.53
N ILE A 134 -46.17 -16.48 -13.93
CA ILE A 134 -47.64 -16.60 -14.07
C ILE A 134 -48.14 -15.87 -15.34
N HIS A 135 -47.34 -15.00 -15.94
CA HIS A 135 -47.73 -14.14 -17.08
C HIS A 135 -47.05 -14.48 -18.42
N GLY A 136 -46.42 -15.66 -18.52
CA GLY A 136 -45.79 -16.19 -19.74
C GLY A 136 -46.56 -17.34 -20.37
#